data_AF-A0A958H4T4-F1
#
_entry.id   AF-A0A958H4T4-F1
#
_cell.length_a   1.000
_cell.length_b   1.000
_cell.length_c   1.000
_cell.angle_alpha   90.00
_cell.angle_beta   90.00
_cell.angle_gamma   90.00
#
_symmetry.space_group_name_H-M   'P 1'
#
loop_
_entity.id
_entity.type
_entity.pdbx_description
1 polymer ?
#
loop_
_entity_poly.entity_id
_entity_poly.type
_entity_poly.pdbx_seq_one_letter_code
_entity_poly.pdbx_strand_id
1 'polypeptide(L)'
;MLAPDFENGRLTQLGERPLHEILTSPPKGLWHEITIDNLVFEAITRPVENGPRNGGWVLVLRDITQERDIQERIQRQERLAAVGQLAAGIAHDFNNILAVIALYTQLISRTVEMPARVQERLHTVEQQISRATDLIQQILDFSRQSVLERQPVNLLPFMENLVKLLERALPENIQIELEHVAEAY
;
A
#
# COMPACT_ATOMS: atom_id res chain seq x y z
N MET A 1 -18.17 -9.13 -21.88
CA MET A 1 -19.10 -9.00 -23.03
C MET A 1 -20.41 -8.52 -22.45
N LEU A 2 -20.90 -7.32 -22.80
CA LEU A 2 -22.24 -6.86 -22.42
C LEU A 2 -23.24 -7.84 -23.04
N ALA A 3 -23.62 -8.89 -22.32
CA ALA A 3 -24.67 -9.81 -22.72
C ALA A 3 -25.98 -9.22 -22.16
N PRO A 4 -26.72 -8.44 -22.95
CA PRO A 4 -28.05 -8.00 -22.56
C PRO A 4 -28.94 -9.20 -22.27
N ASP A 5 -29.46 -9.30 -21.04
CA ASP A 5 -30.58 -10.20 -20.76
C ASP A 5 -31.84 -9.61 -21.42
N PHE A 6 -32.25 -10.26 -22.51
CA PHE A 6 -33.45 -9.91 -23.25
C PHE A 6 -34.58 -10.85 -22.83
N GLU A 7 -35.57 -10.33 -22.10
CA GLU A 7 -36.86 -10.99 -21.97
C GLU A 7 -37.81 -10.44 -23.03
N ASN A 8 -38.35 -11.31 -23.89
CA ASN A 8 -39.29 -10.93 -24.96
C ASN A 8 -38.80 -9.79 -25.88
N GLY A 9 -37.49 -9.73 -26.17
CA GLY A 9 -36.90 -8.69 -27.01
C GLY A 9 -36.78 -7.32 -26.34
N ARG A 10 -37.01 -7.23 -25.02
CA ARG A 10 -36.77 -6.04 -24.21
C ARG A 10 -35.57 -6.25 -23.30
N LEU A 11 -34.66 -5.30 -23.32
CA LEU A 11 -33.55 -5.23 -22.37
C LEU A 11 -34.15 -4.95 -20.98
N THR A 12 -33.96 -5.86 -20.02
CA THR A 12 -34.51 -5.68 -18.66
C THR A 12 -33.45 -5.25 -17.65
N GLN A 13 -32.16 -5.53 -17.90
CA GLN A 13 -31.02 -5.20 -17.03
C GLN A 13 -29.75 -4.88 -17.84
N LEU A 14 -28.79 -4.18 -17.22
CA LEU A 14 -27.46 -3.92 -17.78
C LEU A 14 -26.41 -4.10 -16.66
N GLY A 15 -25.62 -5.19 -16.73
CA GLY A 15 -24.80 -5.64 -15.59
C GLY A 15 -25.70 -6.16 -14.45
N GLU A 16 -25.39 -5.82 -13.20
CA GLU A 16 -26.21 -6.19 -12.02
C GLU A 16 -27.38 -5.22 -11.75
N ARG A 17 -27.55 -4.16 -12.56
CA ARG A 17 -28.56 -3.13 -12.32
C ARG A 17 -29.78 -3.25 -13.24
N PRO A 18 -31.00 -3.13 -12.71
CA PRO A 18 -32.21 -3.19 -13.52
C PRO A 18 -32.38 -1.92 -14.37
N LEU A 19 -32.86 -2.09 -15.61
CA LEU A 19 -32.90 -1.01 -16.59
C LEU A 19 -33.78 0.17 -16.14
N HIS A 20 -34.84 -0.09 -15.38
CA HIS A 20 -35.73 0.97 -14.88
C HIS A 20 -35.03 1.91 -13.89
N GLU A 21 -34.02 1.44 -13.15
CA GLU A 21 -33.20 2.32 -12.28
C GLU A 21 -32.25 3.16 -13.11
N ILE A 22 -31.60 2.57 -14.12
CA ILE A 22 -30.71 3.28 -15.04
C ILE A 22 -31.46 4.37 -15.81
N LEU A 23 -32.73 4.10 -16.19
CA LEU A 23 -33.63 5.00 -16.92
C LEU A 23 -34.25 6.12 -16.07
N THR A 24 -34.09 6.09 -14.75
CA THR A 24 -34.43 7.26 -13.92
C THR A 24 -33.28 8.24 -13.98
N SER A 25 -33.55 9.50 -14.36
CA SER A 25 -32.49 10.51 -14.34
C SER A 25 -32.05 10.69 -12.89
N PRO A 26 -30.80 10.34 -12.52
CA PRO A 26 -30.33 10.57 -11.15
C PRO A 26 -30.39 12.08 -10.84
N PRO A 27 -30.49 12.47 -9.56
CA PRO A 27 -30.56 13.88 -9.19
C PRO A 27 -29.42 14.67 -9.85
N LYS A 28 -29.70 15.90 -10.29
CA LYS A 28 -28.85 16.72 -11.18
C LYS A 28 -27.34 16.51 -10.96
N GLY A 29 -26.67 15.98 -11.98
CA GLY A 29 -25.20 15.89 -12.05
C GLY A 29 -24.59 14.54 -11.63
N LEU A 30 -25.40 13.60 -11.14
CA LEU A 30 -24.94 12.26 -10.80
C LEU A 30 -24.95 11.36 -12.04
N TRP A 31 -23.93 10.50 -12.19
CA TRP A 31 -23.89 9.43 -13.18
C TRP A 31 -24.16 8.10 -12.45
N HIS A 32 -24.76 7.13 -13.14
CA HIS A 32 -24.82 5.76 -12.62
C HIS A 32 -23.48 5.08 -12.84
N GLU A 33 -22.81 4.68 -11.78
CA GLU A 33 -21.62 3.83 -11.88
C GLU A 33 -22.07 2.37 -12.08
N ILE A 34 -21.61 1.78 -13.18
CA ILE A 34 -21.87 0.40 -13.59
C ILE A 34 -20.52 -0.31 -13.66
N THR A 35 -20.34 -1.29 -12.78
CA THR A 35 -19.14 -2.13 -12.76
C THR A 35 -19.45 -3.48 -13.39
N ILE A 36 -18.63 -3.89 -14.36
CA ILE A 36 -18.72 -5.20 -15.00
C ILE A 36 -17.31 -5.79 -15.04
N ASP A 37 -17.12 -6.94 -14.40
CA ASP A 37 -15.80 -7.52 -14.16
C ASP A 37 -14.84 -6.51 -13.49
N ASN A 38 -13.87 -5.99 -14.24
CA ASN A 38 -12.90 -4.99 -13.79
C ASN A 38 -13.01 -3.67 -14.59
N LEU A 39 -14.10 -3.48 -15.31
CA LEU A 39 -14.40 -2.26 -16.08
C LEU A 39 -15.44 -1.43 -15.32
N VAL A 40 -15.21 -0.13 -15.27
CA VAL A 40 -16.09 0.83 -14.59
C VAL A 40 -16.61 1.82 -15.63
N PHE A 41 -17.94 1.90 -15.72
CA PHE A 41 -18.62 2.80 -16.64
C PHE A 41 -19.50 3.78 -15.88
N GLU A 42 -19.49 5.03 -16.31
CA GLU A 42 -20.51 6.01 -15.94
C GLU A 42 -21.62 6.03 -17.00
N ALA A 43 -22.86 5.93 -16.55
CA ALA A 43 -24.04 5.85 -17.39
C ALA A 43 -25.03 6.97 -17.05
N ILE A 44 -25.53 7.67 -18.06
CA ILE A 44 -26.66 8.59 -17.91
C ILE A 44 -27.67 8.39 -19.04
N THR A 45 -28.95 8.31 -18.68
CA THR A 45 -30.03 8.22 -19.66
C THR A 45 -30.83 9.51 -19.68
N ARG A 46 -31.14 10.00 -20.88
CA ARG A 46 -32.04 11.13 -21.09
C ARG A 46 -33.17 10.74 -22.04
N PRO A 47 -34.43 11.08 -21.73
CA PRO A 47 -35.50 10.94 -22.70
C PRO A 47 -35.30 11.95 -23.83
N VAL A 48 -35.55 11.54 -25.06
CA VAL A 48 -35.59 12.40 -26.24
C VAL A 48 -37.03 12.41 -26.74
N GLU A 49 -37.72 13.52 -26.51
CA GLU A 49 -39.05 13.77 -27.04
C GLU A 49 -38.94 14.15 -28.52
N ASN A 50 -39.36 13.25 -29.41
CA ASN A 50 -39.50 13.53 -30.84
C ASN A 50 -40.98 13.61 -31.21
N GLY A 51 -41.59 14.78 -30.98
CA GLY A 51 -42.91 15.12 -31.53
C GLY A 51 -43.99 14.03 -31.36
N PRO A 52 -45.01 13.99 -32.23
CA PRO A 52 -46.25 13.25 -31.96
C PRO A 52 -46.18 11.71 -32.14
N ARG A 53 -45.04 11.10 -32.48
CA ARG A 53 -44.89 9.63 -32.49
C ARG A 53 -43.48 9.18 -32.06
N ASN A 54 -43.45 8.31 -31.05
CA ASN A 54 -42.31 7.63 -30.43
C ASN A 54 -41.24 8.52 -29.79
N GLY A 55 -41.38 8.74 -28.48
CA GLY A 55 -40.27 9.15 -27.63
C GLY A 55 -39.20 8.07 -27.55
N GLY A 56 -37.93 8.48 -27.59
CA GLY A 56 -36.77 7.59 -27.46
C GLY A 56 -36.01 7.87 -26.16
N TRP A 57 -35.03 7.02 -25.86
CA TRP A 57 -34.08 7.25 -24.78
C TRP A 57 -32.67 7.26 -25.36
N VAL A 58 -31.86 8.22 -24.93
CA VAL A 58 -30.43 8.25 -25.21
C VAL A 58 -29.71 7.81 -23.94
N LEU A 59 -28.98 6.70 -24.03
CA LEU A 59 -28.04 6.24 -23.03
C LEU A 59 -26.64 6.66 -23.46
N VAL A 60 -25.94 7.40 -22.60
CA VAL A 60 -24.52 7.68 -22.74
C VAL A 60 -23.76 6.83 -21.74
N LEU A 61 -22.78 6.08 -22.22
CA LEU A 61 -21.85 5.29 -21.42
C LEU A 61 -20.45 5.89 -21.60
N ARG A 62 -19.75 6.14 -20.50
CA ARG A 62 -18.35 6.56 -20.49
C ARG A 62 -17.55 5.52 -19.71
N ASP A 63 -16.54 4.94 -20.36
CA ASP A 63 -15.54 4.14 -19.64
C ASP A 63 -14.67 5.08 -18.79
N ILE A 64 -14.63 4.82 -17.50
CA ILE A 64 -13.82 5.55 -16.51
C ILE A 64 -12.86 4.62 -15.77
N THR A 65 -12.59 3.43 -16.31
CA THR A 65 -11.79 2.40 -15.63
C THR A 65 -10.39 2.91 -15.29
N GLN A 66 -9.73 3.60 -16.23
CA GLN A 66 -8.39 4.14 -15.99
C GLN A 66 -8.42 5.31 -15.01
N GLU A 67 -9.38 6.22 -15.14
CA GLU A 67 -9.54 7.32 -14.20
C GLU A 67 -9.78 6.82 -12.77
N ARG A 68 -10.57 5.75 -12.62
CA ARG A 68 -10.86 5.13 -11.32
C ARG A 68 -9.62 4.49 -10.71
N ASP A 69 -8.88 3.68 -11.46
CA ASP A 69 -7.62 3.08 -11.00
C ASP A 69 -6.59 4.15 -10.61
N ILE A 70 -6.47 5.22 -11.40
CA ILE A 70 -5.59 6.35 -11.07
C ILE A 70 -6.05 7.05 -9.78
N GLN A 71 -7.35 7.33 -9.64
CA GLN A 71 -7.90 7.94 -8.43
C GLN A 71 -7.66 7.08 -7.18
N GLU A 72 -7.88 5.78 -7.27
CA GLU A 72 -7.64 4.85 -6.17
C GLU A 72 -6.15 4.79 -5.80
N ARG A 73 -5.26 4.78 -6.79
CA ARG A 73 -3.80 4.87 -6.56
C ARG A 73 -3.42 6.17 -5.87
N ILE A 74 -3.95 7.31 -6.31
CA ILE A 74 -3.72 8.61 -5.69
C ILE A 74 -4.22 8.61 -4.25
N GLN A 75 -5.45 8.15 -4.01
CA GLN A 75 -6.02 8.11 -2.67
C GLN A 75 -5.24 7.19 -1.72
N ARG A 76 -4.76 6.04 -2.24
CA ARG A 76 -3.87 5.14 -1.51
C ARG A 76 -2.53 5.81 -1.17
N GLN A 77 -1.95 6.54 -2.12
CA GLN A 77 -0.70 7.30 -1.90
C GLN A 77 -0.88 8.42 -0.87
N GLU A 78 -1.97 9.18 -0.94
CA GLU A 78 -2.28 10.23 0.05
C GLU A 78 -2.45 9.65 1.45
N ARG A 79 -3.14 8.52 1.57
CA ARG A 79 -3.31 7.83 2.85
C ARG A 79 -1.97 7.36 3.42
N LEU A 80 -1.09 6.81 2.58
CA LEU A 80 0.26 6.40 2.99
C LEU A 80 1.10 7.62 3.40
N ALA A 81 1.04 8.73 2.67
CA ALA A 81 1.75 9.96 3.01
C ALA A 81 1.28 10.53 4.37
N ALA A 82 -0.03 10.54 4.63
CA ALA A 82 -0.59 10.99 5.90
C ALA A 82 -0.16 10.09 7.08
N VAL A 83 -0.20 8.77 6.90
CA VAL A 83 0.33 7.81 7.88
C VAL A 83 1.82 8.04 8.09
N GLY A 84 2.55 8.33 7.02
CA GLY A 84 3.98 8.53 7.07
C GLY A 84 4.39 9.77 7.88
N GLN A 85 3.72 10.89 7.63
CA GLN A 85 3.94 12.14 8.36
C GLN A 85 3.64 12.00 9.87
N LEU A 86 2.57 11.28 10.22
CA LEU A 86 2.26 10.97 11.63
C LEU A 86 3.31 10.05 12.25
N ALA A 87 3.73 9.01 11.53
CA ALA A 87 4.76 8.09 11.98
C ALA A 87 6.10 8.79 12.20
N ALA A 88 6.47 9.78 11.37
CA ALA A 88 7.71 10.53 11.52
C ALA A 88 7.76 11.35 12.82
N GLY A 89 6.67 12.04 13.17
CA GLY A 89 6.57 12.76 14.43
C GLY A 89 6.63 11.83 15.64
N ILE A 90 5.86 10.74 15.61
CA ILE A 90 5.85 9.73 16.68
C ILE A 90 7.24 9.10 16.84
N ALA A 91 7.87 8.69 15.74
CA ALA A 91 9.20 8.09 15.74
C ALA A 91 10.27 9.01 16.34
N HIS A 92 10.24 10.29 15.98
CA HIS A 92 11.12 11.30 16.58
C HIS A 92 10.96 11.36 18.10
N ASP A 93 9.72 11.38 18.60
CA ASP A 93 9.45 11.44 20.04
C ASP A 93 9.88 10.18 20.79
N PHE A 94 9.67 8.99 20.19
CA PHE A 94 10.19 7.75 20.75
C PHE A 94 11.73 7.71 20.77
N ASN A 95 12.38 8.14 19.70
CA ASN A 95 13.84 8.24 19.64
C ASN A 95 14.38 9.18 20.73
N ASN A 96 13.69 10.29 21.01
CA ASN A 96 14.06 11.18 22.11
C ASN A 96 13.98 10.49 23.48
N ILE A 97 12.91 9.73 23.74
CA ILE A 97 12.75 8.98 24.99
C ILE A 97 13.84 7.91 25.11
N LEU A 98 14.07 7.14 24.05
CA LEU A 98 15.09 6.08 24.02
C LEU A 98 16.51 6.64 24.22
N ALA A 99 16.82 7.79 23.63
CA ALA A 99 18.12 8.44 23.79
C ALA A 99 18.40 8.82 25.26
N VAL A 100 17.40 9.34 25.98
CA VAL A 100 17.52 9.66 27.41
C VAL A 100 17.72 8.39 28.23
N ILE A 101 16.92 7.34 27.98
CA ILE A 101 17.07 6.05 28.68
C ILE A 101 18.47 5.46 28.41
N ALA A 102 18.92 5.47 27.16
CA ALA A 102 20.24 5.00 26.77
C ALA A 102 21.36 5.75 27.50
N LEU A 103 21.27 7.08 27.55
CA LEU A 103 22.25 7.93 28.24
C LEU A 103 22.36 7.56 29.72
N TYR A 104 21.23 7.47 30.44
CA TYR A 104 21.26 7.11 31.86
C TYR A 104 21.77 5.69 32.08
N THR A 105 21.39 4.74 31.22
CA THR A 105 21.87 3.36 31.29
C THR A 105 23.40 3.30 31.13
N GLN A 106 23.95 4.04 30.17
CA GLN A 106 25.39 4.14 29.95
C GLN A 106 26.12 4.87 31.08
N LEU A 107 25.54 5.93 31.65
CA LEU A 107 26.11 6.63 32.79
C LEU A 107 26.18 5.71 34.01
N ILE A 108 25.10 4.98 34.32
CA ILE A 108 25.07 4.04 35.44
C ILE A 108 26.15 2.96 35.26
N SER A 109 26.26 2.39 34.06
CA SER A 109 27.27 1.37 33.73
C SER A 109 28.71 1.85 33.87
N ARG A 110 28.97 3.17 33.76
CA ARG A 110 30.31 3.77 33.85
C ARG A 110 30.70 4.26 35.24
N THR A 111 29.74 4.47 36.14
CA THR A 111 29.99 5.22 37.39
C THR A 111 29.97 4.36 38.64
N VAL A 112 29.48 3.12 38.57
CA VAL A 112 29.26 2.27 39.76
C VAL A 112 29.91 0.90 39.55
N GLU A 113 30.75 0.47 40.50
CA GLU A 113 31.09 -0.96 40.62
C GLU A 113 29.82 -1.71 41.04
N MET A 114 29.23 -2.40 40.08
CA MET A 114 27.96 -3.10 40.24
C MET A 114 28.18 -4.61 40.33
N PRO A 115 27.35 -5.34 41.11
CA PRO A 115 27.33 -6.79 41.06
C PRO A 115 27.08 -7.29 39.63
N ALA A 116 27.73 -8.40 39.23
CA ALA A 116 27.63 -8.95 37.87
C ALA A 116 26.18 -9.11 37.37
N ARG A 117 25.25 -9.51 38.25
CA ARG A 117 23.82 -9.66 37.94
C ARG A 117 23.14 -8.35 37.56
N VAL A 118 23.59 -7.21 38.09
CA VAL A 118 23.06 -5.87 37.75
C VAL A 118 23.63 -5.40 36.42
N GLN A 119 24.91 -5.67 36.15
CA GLN A 119 25.53 -5.40 34.84
C GLN A 119 24.83 -6.16 33.71
N GLU A 120 24.52 -7.45 33.91
CA GLU A 120 23.79 -8.27 32.94
C GLU A 120 22.39 -7.70 32.63
N ARG A 121 21.69 -7.19 33.66
CA ARG A 121 20.39 -6.53 33.49
C ARG A 121 20.50 -5.22 32.72
N LEU A 122 21.51 -4.39 33.01
CA LEU A 122 21.77 -3.15 32.26
C LEU A 122 22.10 -3.45 30.80
N HIS A 123 22.91 -4.46 30.54
CA HIS A 123 23.20 -4.89 29.18
C HIS A 123 21.94 -5.34 28.43
N THR A 124 21.05 -6.08 29.10
CA THR A 124 19.75 -6.45 28.54
C THR A 124 18.91 -5.22 28.18
N VAL A 125 18.90 -4.19 29.04
CA VAL A 125 18.19 -2.93 28.75
C VAL A 125 18.78 -2.23 27.53
N GLU A 126 20.10 -2.15 27.40
CA GLU A 126 20.76 -1.56 26.22
C GLU A 126 20.39 -2.31 24.93
N GLN A 127 20.35 -3.65 24.96
CA GLN A 127 19.90 -4.47 23.84
C GLN A 127 18.43 -4.19 23.46
N GLN A 128 17.54 -4.02 24.44
CA GLN A 128 16.13 -3.69 24.16
C GLN A 128 15.97 -2.29 23.58
N ILE A 129 16.78 -1.32 24.03
CA ILE A 129 16.80 0.03 23.46
C ILE A 129 17.23 -0.04 21.99
N SER A 130 18.31 -0.76 21.67
CA SER A 130 18.75 -0.94 20.28
C SER A 130 17.65 -1.55 19.42
N ARG A 131 17.01 -2.61 19.91
CA ARG A 131 15.92 -3.27 19.19
C ARG A 131 14.71 -2.35 18.98
N ALA A 132 14.39 -1.51 19.96
CA ALA A 132 13.30 -0.53 19.84
C ALA A 132 13.63 0.53 18.78
N THR A 133 14.87 1.03 18.74
CA THR A 133 15.34 1.94 17.69
C THR A 133 15.23 1.32 16.30
N ASP A 134 15.62 0.05 16.14
CA ASP A 134 15.52 -0.66 14.86
C ASP A 134 14.05 -0.79 14.40
N LEU A 135 13.13 -1.07 15.31
CA LEU A 135 11.69 -1.15 15.01
C LEU A 135 11.12 0.21 14.59
N ILE A 136 11.54 1.29 15.26
CA ILE A 136 11.14 2.66 14.90
C ILE A 136 11.67 3.01 13.50
N GLN A 137 12.91 2.62 13.18
CA GLN A 137 13.48 2.83 11.86
C GLN A 137 12.72 2.08 10.77
N GLN A 138 12.30 0.82 11.02
CA GLN A 138 11.46 0.08 10.07
C GLN A 138 10.11 0.76 9.82
N ILE A 139 9.50 1.36 10.86
CA ILE A 139 8.26 2.13 10.72
C ILE A 139 8.50 3.40 9.88
N LEU A 140 9.62 4.08 10.10
CA LEU A 140 10.02 5.27 9.32
C LEU A 140 10.29 4.92 7.85
N ASP A 141 10.96 3.80 7.58
CA ASP A 141 11.29 3.35 6.23
C ASP A 141 10.04 2.97 5.45
N PHE A 142 9.04 2.39 6.13
CA PHE A 142 7.71 2.15 5.56
C PHE A 142 6.90 3.43 5.33
N SER A 143 7.06 4.40 6.24
CA SER A 143 6.35 5.69 6.25
C SER A 143 6.84 6.64 5.16
N ARG A 144 8.14 6.67 4.91
CA ARG A 144 8.69 7.49 3.83
C ARG A 144 8.10 6.97 2.53
N GLN A 145 7.43 7.86 1.78
CA GLN A 145 7.46 7.79 0.32
C GLN A 145 8.94 7.70 -0.02
N SER A 146 9.47 6.50 -0.15
CA SER A 146 10.86 6.32 -0.53
C SER A 146 10.91 6.87 -1.94
N VAL A 147 11.38 8.12 -2.06
CA VAL A 147 12.14 8.52 -3.23
C VAL A 147 13.18 7.41 -3.31
N LEU A 148 12.97 6.51 -4.26
CA LEU A 148 13.82 5.36 -4.48
C LEU A 148 15.25 5.91 -4.62
N GLU A 149 16.04 5.86 -3.54
CA GLU A 149 17.41 6.36 -3.57
C GLU A 149 18.20 5.37 -4.42
N ARG A 150 18.34 5.72 -5.70
CA ARG A 150 19.17 4.99 -6.64
C ARG A 150 20.62 5.29 -6.30
N GLN A 151 21.20 4.43 -5.47
CA GLN A 151 22.63 4.37 -5.27
C GLN A 151 23.22 3.21 -6.07
N PRO A 152 24.45 3.35 -6.59
CA PRO A 152 25.16 2.21 -7.16
C PRO A 152 25.38 1.16 -6.06
N VAL A 153 24.78 -0.02 -6.22
CA VAL A 153 24.92 -1.17 -5.32
C VAL A 153 25.76 -2.22 -6.02
N ASN A 154 26.78 -2.75 -5.33
CA ASN A 154 27.47 -3.93 -5.80
C ASN A 154 26.60 -5.16 -5.53
N LEU A 155 26.02 -5.72 -6.60
CA LEU A 155 25.05 -6.81 -6.51
C LEU A 155 25.65 -8.09 -5.95
N LEU A 156 26.92 -8.40 -6.24
CA LEU A 156 27.51 -9.67 -5.84
C LEU A 156 27.69 -9.77 -4.30
N PRO A 157 28.33 -8.82 -3.60
CA PRO A 157 28.39 -8.83 -2.13
C PRO A 157 27.01 -8.72 -1.47
N PHE A 158 26.08 -7.99 -2.09
CA PHE A 158 24.71 -7.91 -1.60
C PHE A 158 24.01 -9.28 -1.63
N MET A 159 24.11 -9.99 -2.76
CA MET A 159 23.54 -11.33 -2.93
C MET A 159 24.21 -12.36 -2.01
N GLU A 160 25.53 -12.32 -1.85
CA GLU A 160 26.25 -13.21 -0.91
C GLU A 160 25.79 -13.02 0.54
N ASN A 161 25.57 -11.77 0.95
CA ASN A 161 25.06 -11.47 2.29
C ASN A 161 23.61 -11.94 2.48
N LEU A 162 22.79 -11.80 1.43
CA LEU A 162 21.41 -12.29 1.44
C LEU A 162 21.36 -13.81 1.58
N VAL A 163 22.18 -14.54 0.83
CA VAL A 163 22.25 -16.02 0.89
C VAL A 163 22.62 -16.49 2.30
N LYS A 164 23.65 -15.90 2.92
CA LYS A 164 24.05 -16.21 4.30
C LYS A 164 22.92 -15.98 5.31
N LEU A 165 22.10 -14.97 5.09
CA LEU A 165 20.93 -14.67 5.93
C LEU A 165 19.84 -15.74 5.74
N LEU A 166 19.57 -16.11 4.50
CA LEU A 166 18.58 -17.13 4.15
C LEU A 166 18.98 -18.53 4.63
N GLU A 167 20.26 -18.90 4.53
CA GLU A 167 20.80 -20.17 5.07
C GLU A 167 20.59 -20.30 6.59
N ARG A 168 20.57 -19.17 7.32
CA ARG A 168 20.30 -19.15 8.77
C ARG A 168 18.82 -19.13 9.12
N ALA A 169 17.97 -18.67 8.20
CA ALA A 169 16.54 -18.50 8.43
C ALA A 169 15.72 -19.70 7.92
N LEU A 170 16.20 -20.38 6.89
CA LEU A 170 15.55 -21.54 6.29
C LEU A 170 15.98 -22.84 6.99
N PRO A 171 15.08 -23.85 7.05
CA PRO A 171 15.42 -25.15 7.61
C PRO A 171 16.52 -25.87 6.81
N GLU A 172 17.31 -26.71 7.49
CA GLU A 172 18.53 -27.37 6.96
C GLU A 172 18.32 -28.24 5.71
N ASN A 173 17.06 -28.54 5.36
CA ASN A 173 16.70 -29.31 4.17
C ASN A 173 16.55 -28.45 2.90
N ILE A 174 16.81 -27.14 2.97
CA ILE A 174 16.76 -26.23 1.82
C ILE A 174 18.18 -25.78 1.48
N GLN A 175 18.66 -26.18 0.30
CA GLN A 175 19.95 -25.76 -0.23
C GLN A 175 19.78 -24.52 -1.12
N ILE A 176 20.64 -23.53 -0.95
CA ILE A 176 20.63 -22.28 -1.71
C ILE A 176 21.91 -22.22 -2.54
N GLU A 177 21.78 -22.03 -3.85
CA GLU A 177 22.91 -21.85 -4.76
C GLU A 177 22.83 -20.48 -5.43
N LEU A 178 23.94 -19.74 -5.43
CA LEU A 178 24.07 -18.45 -6.07
C LEU A 178 24.95 -18.59 -7.32
N GLU A 179 24.34 -18.57 -8.50
CA GLU A 179 25.04 -18.53 -9.77
C GLU A 179 25.16 -17.09 -10.27
N HIS A 180 26.38 -16.67 -10.65
CA HIS A 180 26.63 -15.36 -11.24
C HIS A 180 27.69 -15.46 -12.35
N VAL A 181 27.52 -14.69 -13.42
CA VAL A 181 28.47 -14.63 -14.54
C VAL A 181 29.50 -13.54 -14.26
N ALA A 182 30.78 -13.90 -14.11
CA ALA A 182 31.84 -12.90 -13.98
C ALA A 182 32.02 -12.17 -15.32
N GLU A 183 31.53 -10.94 -15.43
CA GLU A 183 31.92 -10.05 -16.52
C GLU A 183 33.35 -9.57 -16.25
N ALA A 184 34.29 -10.07 -17.06
CA ALA A 184 35.66 -9.58 -17.10
C ALA A 184 35.66 -8.19 -17.76
N TYR A 185 35.93 -7.15 -16.98
CA TYR A 185 36.25 -5.81 -17.44
C TYR A 185 37.70 -5.46 -17.09
#